data_AF-A0A959BZZ5-F1
#
_entry.id   AF-A0A959BZZ5-F1
#
_cell.length_a   1.000
_cell.length_b   1.000
_cell.length_c   1.000
_cell.angle_alpha   90.00
_cell.angle_beta   90.00
_cell.angle_gamma   90.00
#
_symmetry.space_group_name_H-M   'P 1'
#
loop_
_entity.id
_entity.type
_entity.pdbx_description
1 polymer ?
#
loop_
_entity_poly.entity_id
_entity_poly.type
_entity_poly.pdbx_seq_one_letter_code
_entity_poly.pdbx_strand_id
1 'polypeptide(L)'
;MFGPDAKIRLRPSFFPFTEPSAEMDVYLGTATEKDYRLTKGTGWLEILGCGMVDPNTLEACGIDSEKYTGFAFGMGIERQALRLYDIGDIRLFFENDVRFLKQFASAL
;
A
#
# COMPACT_ATOMS: atom_id res chain seq x y z
N MET A 1 -8.20 -5.48 -8.21
CA MET A 1 -7.28 -4.33 -8.06
C MET A 1 -6.01 -4.47 -8.89
N PHE A 2 -5.23 -5.54 -8.71
CA PHE A 2 -4.01 -5.78 -9.52
C PHE A 2 -4.04 -7.09 -10.34
N GLY A 3 -5.06 -7.94 -10.14
CA GLY A 3 -5.21 -9.21 -10.86
C GLY A 3 -4.40 -10.35 -10.23
N PRO A 4 -4.68 -11.60 -10.60
CA PRO A 4 -3.97 -12.78 -10.09
C PRO A 4 -2.52 -12.85 -10.60
N ASP A 5 -2.23 -12.28 -11.77
CA ASP A 5 -0.90 -12.30 -12.41
C ASP A 5 0.00 -11.14 -11.98
N ALA A 6 -0.37 -10.42 -10.90
CA ALA A 6 0.37 -9.27 -10.41
C ALA A 6 1.78 -9.69 -9.97
N LYS A 7 2.81 -9.11 -10.60
CA LYS A 7 4.19 -9.30 -10.17
C LYS A 7 4.49 -8.35 -9.01
N ILE A 8 4.98 -8.91 -7.92
CA ILE A 8 5.37 -8.17 -6.72
C ILE A 8 6.90 -8.19 -6.53
N ARG A 9 7.43 -7.15 -5.89
CA ARG A 9 8.82 -7.06 -5.46
C ARG A 9 8.86 -6.64 -4.01
N LEU A 10 9.51 -7.44 -3.18
CA LEU A 10 9.79 -7.11 -1.78
C LEU A 10 11.20 -6.54 -1.69
N ARG A 11 11.32 -5.28 -1.27
CA ARG A 11 12.60 -4.61 -1.04
C ARG A 11 12.85 -4.56 0.47
N PRO A 12 14.04 -4.92 0.96
CA PRO A 12 14.39 -4.73 2.37
C PRO A 12 14.19 -3.27 2.78
N SER A 13 13.51 -3.07 3.91
CA SER A 13 13.31 -1.76 4.53
C SER A 13 13.41 -1.91 6.06
N PHE A 14 13.10 -0.87 6.81
CA PHE A 14 13.16 -0.88 8.28
C PHE A 14 11.91 -0.22 8.86
N PHE A 15 11.19 -0.97 9.70
CA PHE A 15 10.13 -0.44 10.56
C PHE A 15 10.39 -0.92 12.00
N PRO A 16 10.31 -0.05 13.04
CA PRO A 16 10.66 -0.43 14.41
C PRO A 16 9.82 -1.55 15.04
N PHE A 17 8.67 -1.87 14.46
CA PHE A 17 7.72 -2.87 14.95
C PHE A 17 7.73 -4.17 14.13
N THR A 18 8.64 -4.30 13.14
CA THR A 18 8.81 -5.53 12.35
C THR A 18 10.26 -5.88 12.04
N GLU A 19 10.63 -7.16 12.17
CA GLU A 19 11.93 -7.71 11.79
C GLU A 19 11.80 -9.18 11.31
N PRO A 20 12.13 -9.51 10.04
CA PRO A 20 12.56 -8.62 8.95
C PRO A 20 11.42 -7.75 8.39
N SER A 21 11.81 -6.60 7.83
CA SER A 21 10.92 -5.59 7.23
C SER A 21 11.11 -5.48 5.71
N ALA A 22 10.02 -5.21 4.98
CA ALA A 22 10.04 -5.02 3.53
C ALA A 22 9.02 -3.97 3.04
N GLU A 23 9.38 -3.27 1.97
CA GLU A 23 8.44 -2.51 1.14
C GLU A 23 8.01 -3.38 -0.04
N MET A 24 6.70 -3.40 -0.32
CA MET A 24 6.13 -4.16 -1.42
C MET A 24 5.76 -3.24 -2.58
N ASP A 25 6.41 -3.48 -3.71
CA ASP A 25 6.08 -2.84 -4.98
C ASP A 25 5.28 -3.79 -5.87
N VAL A 26 4.40 -3.22 -6.70
CA VAL A 26 3.69 -3.95 -7.76
C VAL A 26 4.18 -3.47 -9.12
N TYR A 27 4.38 -4.40 -10.05
CA TYR A 27 4.75 -4.07 -11.42
C TYR A 27 3.52 -3.58 -12.19
N LEU A 28 3.55 -2.32 -12.60
CA LEU A 28 2.55 -1.71 -13.48
C LEU A 28 3.05 -1.61 -14.93
N GLY A 29 4.36 -1.77 -15.14
CA GLY A 29 4.99 -1.58 -16.44
C GLY A 29 5.15 -0.12 -16.82
N THR A 30 5.58 0.10 -18.06
CA THR A 30 5.89 1.43 -18.62
C THR A 30 5.27 1.61 -20.02
N ALA A 31 4.27 0.79 -20.36
CA ALA A 31 3.70 0.73 -21.69
C ALA A 31 2.92 2.00 -22.07
N THR A 32 2.30 2.66 -21.08
CA THR A 32 1.60 3.93 -21.29
C THR A 32 2.39 5.10 -20.68
N GLU A 33 2.22 6.30 -21.22
CA GLU A 33 2.82 7.52 -20.66
C GLU A 33 2.38 7.76 -19.21
N LYS A 34 1.16 7.35 -18.87
CA LYS A 34 0.62 7.41 -17.51
C LYS A 34 1.41 6.47 -16.58
N ASP A 35 1.59 5.21 -16.96
CA ASP A 35 2.34 4.23 -16.16
C ASP A 35 3.82 4.59 -16.05
N TYR A 36 4.40 5.13 -17.12
CA TYR A 36 5.78 5.64 -17.10
C TYR A 36 5.95 6.77 -16.08
N ARG A 37 5.06 7.77 -16.07
CA ARG A 37 5.10 8.87 -15.10
C ARG A 37 4.85 8.38 -13.67
N LEU A 38 3.89 7.48 -13.46
CA LEU A 38 3.54 6.93 -12.15
C LEU A 38 4.69 6.11 -11.54
N THR A 39 5.33 5.26 -12.33
CA THR A 39 6.42 4.38 -11.87
C THR A 39 7.80 5.04 -11.96
N LYS A 40 7.85 6.32 -12.35
CA LYS A 40 9.08 7.09 -12.60
C LYS A 40 10.03 6.36 -13.57
N GLY A 41 9.47 5.69 -14.57
CA GLY A 41 10.19 4.91 -15.57
C GLY A 41 10.72 3.55 -15.11
N THR A 42 10.53 3.16 -13.85
CA THR A 42 11.03 1.87 -13.33
C THR A 42 10.08 0.70 -13.60
N GLY A 43 8.81 0.98 -13.88
CA GLY A 43 7.74 -0.02 -13.99
C GLY A 43 7.24 -0.56 -12.64
N TRP A 44 7.88 -0.19 -11.53
CA TRP A 44 7.50 -0.59 -10.18
C TRP A 44 6.88 0.57 -9.42
N LEU A 45 5.79 0.29 -8.71
CA LEU A 45 5.15 1.25 -7.82
C LEU A 45 5.03 0.64 -6.43
N GLU A 46 5.58 1.32 -5.43
CA GLU A 46 5.40 0.97 -4.02
C GLU A 46 3.92 1.14 -3.63
N ILE A 47 3.37 0.09 -3.01
CA ILE A 47 1.95 0.01 -2.61
C ILE A 47 1.79 -0.10 -1.09
N LEU A 48 2.65 -0.86 -0.40
CA LEU A 48 2.53 -1.09 1.04
C LEU A 48 3.88 -1.37 1.69
N GLY A 49 3.93 -1.23 3.01
CA GLY A 49 5.01 -1.76 3.86
C GLY A 49 4.52 -2.99 4.63
N CYS A 50 5.40 -3.97 4.84
CA CYS A 50 5.09 -5.18 5.59
C CYS A 50 6.31 -5.77 6.29
N GLY A 51 6.10 -6.68 7.23
CA GLY A 51 7.17 -7.42 7.88
C GLY A 51 6.67 -8.41 8.90
N MET A 52 7.60 -9.20 9.44
CA MET A 52 7.32 -10.08 10.59
C MET A 52 7.30 -9.23 11.85
N VAL A 53 6.29 -9.37 12.70
CA VAL A 53 6.15 -8.55 13.92
C VAL A 53 7.35 -8.79 14.83
N ASP A 54 7.94 -7.70 15.32
CA ASP A 54 9.10 -7.76 16.22
C ASP A 54 8.71 -8.44 17.55
N PRO A 55 9.54 -9.36 18.11
CA PRO A 55 9.25 -10.03 19.37
C PRO A 55 8.93 -9.07 20.51
N ASN A 56 9.61 -7.93 20.63
CA ASN A 56 9.34 -6.94 21.67
C ASN A 56 7.95 -6.33 21.53
N THR A 57 7.41 -6.24 20.30
CA THR A 57 6.04 -5.77 20.06
C THR A 57 5.02 -6.79 20.53
N LEU A 58 5.26 -8.08 20.33
CA LEU A 58 4.39 -9.16 20.83
C LEU A 58 4.41 -9.19 22.37
N GLU A 59 5.59 -9.15 22.97
CA GLU A 59 5.76 -9.17 24.43
C GLU A 59 5.12 -7.94 25.10
N ALA A 60 5.25 -6.76 24.48
CA ALA A 60 4.58 -5.54 24.96
C ALA A 60 3.04 -5.66 24.93
N CYS A 61 2.49 -6.53 24.09
CA CYS A 61 1.07 -6.85 24.04
C CYS A 61 0.68 -8.07 24.90
N GLY A 62 1.61 -8.65 25.67
CA GLY A 62 1.38 -9.83 26.50
C GLY A 62 1.26 -11.13 25.70
N ILE A 63 1.87 -11.19 24.52
CA ILE A 63 1.87 -12.36 23.63
C ILE A 63 3.27 -12.97 23.66
N ASP A 64 3.37 -14.23 24.08
CA ASP A 64 4.61 -15.02 24.13
C ASP A 64 5.19 -15.22 22.72
N SER A 65 6.34 -14.57 22.48
CA SER A 65 7.04 -14.53 21.20
C SER A 65 7.76 -15.83 20.83
N GLU A 66 8.02 -16.72 21.78
CA GLU A 66 8.58 -18.07 21.52
C GLU A 66 7.50 -19.04 21.02
N LYS A 67 6.24 -18.78 21.39
CA LYS A 67 5.09 -19.59 20.98
C LYS A 67 4.37 -19.03 19.76
N TYR A 68 4.31 -17.71 19.61
CA TYR A 68 3.55 -17.03 18.56
C TYR A 68 4.44 -16.14 17.71
N THR A 69 4.24 -16.22 16.40
CA THR A 69 4.81 -15.30 15.42
C THR A 69 3.67 -14.57 14.69
N GLY A 70 3.99 -13.41 14.10
CA GLY A 70 3.00 -12.61 13.38
C GLY A 70 3.61 -11.91 12.19
N PHE A 71 2.77 -11.49 11.25
CA PHE A 71 3.14 -10.56 10.21
C PHE A 71 2.20 -9.35 10.25
N ALA A 72 2.71 -8.19 9.92
CA ALA A 72 1.95 -6.95 9.83
C ALA A 72 2.18 -6.29 8.47
N PHE A 73 1.18 -5.57 7.99
CA PHE A 73 1.27 -4.77 6.78
C PHE A 73 0.43 -3.50 6.90
N GLY A 74 0.86 -2.44 6.22
CA GLY A 74 0.18 -1.15 6.21
C GLY A 74 0.10 -0.60 4.79
N MET A 75 -1.07 -0.14 4.40
CA MET A 75 -1.35 0.43 3.07
C MET A 75 -2.20 1.69 3.21
N GLY A 76 -1.84 2.74 2.49
CA GLY A 76 -2.65 3.97 2.40
C GLY A 76 -3.79 3.80 1.40
N ILE A 77 -5.03 3.73 1.88
CA ILE A 77 -6.21 3.54 1.03
C ILE A 77 -6.42 4.71 0.07
N GLU A 78 -6.05 5.92 0.46
CA GLU A 78 -6.16 7.14 -0.34
C GLU A 78 -5.26 7.04 -1.56
N ARG A 79 -4.01 6.60 -1.38
CA ARG A 79 -3.06 6.42 -2.50
C ARG A 79 -3.60 5.43 -3.52
N GLN A 80 -4.26 4.37 -3.04
CA GLN A 80 -4.89 3.39 -3.90
C GLN A 80 -6.12 3.93 -4.62
N ALA A 81 -6.95 4.73 -3.94
CA ALA A 81 -8.11 5.39 -4.52
C ALA A 81 -7.73 6.45 -5.57
N LEU A 82 -6.71 7.28 -5.27
CA LEU A 82 -6.15 8.26 -6.22
C LEU A 82 -5.79 7.58 -7.55
N ARG A 83 -5.10 6.43 -7.46
CA ARG A 83 -4.71 5.66 -8.64
C ARG A 83 -5.91 5.01 -9.34
N LEU A 84 -6.78 4.35 -8.59
CA LEU A 84 -7.88 3.55 -9.13
C LEU A 84 -8.91 4.41 -9.87
N TYR A 85 -9.19 5.60 -9.35
CA TYR A 85 -10.18 6.52 -9.87
C TYR A 85 -9.59 7.73 -10.60
N ASP A 86 -8.28 7.76 -10.80
CA ASP A 86 -7.54 8.83 -11.47
C ASP A 86 -7.78 10.23 -10.86
N ILE A 87 -7.83 10.28 -9.52
CA ILE A 87 -8.04 11.52 -8.79
C ILE A 87 -6.68 12.23 -8.69
N GLY A 88 -6.61 13.46 -9.21
CA GLY A 88 -5.36 14.23 -9.26
C GLY A 88 -4.97 14.92 -7.96
N ASP A 89 -5.84 14.96 -6.96
CA ASP A 89 -5.64 15.71 -5.72
C ASP A 89 -6.21 14.99 -4.49
N ILE A 90 -5.35 14.74 -3.51
CA ILE A 90 -5.72 14.08 -2.24
C ILE A 90 -6.64 14.93 -1.38
N ARG A 91 -6.65 16.27 -1.55
CA ARG A 91 -7.48 17.19 -0.78
C ARG A 91 -8.97 16.99 -1.02
N LEU A 92 -9.34 16.46 -2.20
CA LEU A 92 -10.72 16.18 -2.55
C LEU A 92 -11.38 15.16 -1.60
N PHE A 93 -10.60 14.29 -0.95
CA PHE A 93 -11.13 13.38 0.08
C PHE A 93 -11.52 14.09 1.37
N PHE A 94 -10.94 15.26 1.66
CA PHE A 94 -11.15 15.99 2.92
C PHE A 94 -12.09 17.19 2.76
N GLU A 95 -12.23 17.73 1.56
CA GLU A 95 -13.09 18.89 1.28
C GLU A 95 -14.60 18.58 1.36
N ASN A 96 -14.98 17.30 1.26
CA ASN A 96 -16.37 16.84 1.30
C ASN A 96 -17.28 17.51 0.26
N ASP A 97 -16.74 17.87 -0.92
CA ASP A 97 -17.55 18.44 -1.99
C ASP A 97 -18.57 17.41 -2.50
N VAL A 98 -19.85 17.74 -2.37
CA VAL A 98 -20.96 16.88 -2.79
C VAL A 98 -20.86 16.47 -4.27
N ARG A 99 -20.29 17.32 -5.13
CA ARG A 99 -20.09 17.03 -6.56
C ARG A 99 -19.03 15.95 -6.77
N PHE A 100 -18.00 15.92 -5.94
CA PHE A 100 -16.99 14.86 -5.93
C PHE A 100 -17.59 13.57 -5.38
N LEU A 101 -18.23 13.63 -4.20
CA LEU A 101 -18.82 12.46 -3.54
C LEU A 101 -19.86 11.74 -4.41
N LYS A 102 -20.69 12.49 -5.13
CA LYS A 102 -21.72 11.93 -6.04
C LYS A 102 -21.15 11.09 -7.18
N GLN A 103 -19.90 11.29 -7.58
CA GLN A 103 -19.27 10.49 -8.65
C GLN A 103 -19.11 9.01 -8.26
N PHE A 104 -19.13 8.71 -6.95
CA PHE A 104 -18.95 7.36 -6.41
C PHE A 104 -20.25 6.75 -5.90
N ALA A 105 -21.41 7.36 -6.17
CA ALA A 105 -22.71 6.89 -5.68
C ALA A 105 -23.09 5.49 -6.19
N SER A 106 -22.57 5.08 -7.35
CA SER A 106 -22.78 3.73 -7.92
C SER A 106 -21.74 2.69 -7.46
N ALA A 107 -20.75 3.10 -6.66
CA ALA A 107 -19.73 2.21 -6.10
C ALA A 107 -20.16 1.58 -4.76
N LEU A 108 -21.34 1.97 -4.27
CA LEU A 108 -22.03 1.42 -3.10
C LEU A 108 -22.94 0.25 -3.48
#